data_AF-A0AAV4MZZ1-F1
#
_entry.id   AF-A0AAV4MZZ1-F1
#
_cell.length_a   1.000
_cell.length_b   1.000
_cell.length_c   1.000
_cell.angle_alpha   90.00
_cell.angle_beta   90.00
_cell.angle_gamma   90.00
#
_symmetry.space_group_name_H-M   'P 1'
#
loop_
_entity.id
_entity.type
_entity.pdbx_description
1 polymer ?
#
loop_
_entity_poly.entity_id
_entity_poly.type
_entity_poly.pdbx_seq_one_letter_code
_entity_poly.pdbx_strand_id
1 'polypeptide(L)'
;MAHEFQQEYLEMPIITKAYTTACVLTTAAVQLDIISPFQLYFNPDLIFNHYQVWRLFTTFLFFGTFGFNFLFNIIFTYRYCRMLEEGSFRGRPADFFFMFLFGGTLMIFTLFQFINQIPICTNTVLTRKIETKHIGIGGSVGHSPKFLGQAFTIMLVYVWSRRNPYVRMNFFGLLNFQAPYLPWVLLAFSLLLGNSVIVDLMGGVIV
;
A
#
# COMPACT_ATOMS: atom_id res chain seq x y z
N MET A 1 -19.81 -12.35 -20.57
CA MET A 1 -19.51 -11.28 -19.60
C MET A 1 -19.55 -11.75 -18.14
N ALA A 2 -20.72 -12.01 -17.51
CA ALA A 2 -20.73 -12.41 -16.09
C ALA A 2 -19.97 -13.73 -15.80
N HIS A 3 -20.07 -14.71 -16.72
CA HIS A 3 -19.33 -15.97 -16.59
C HIS A 3 -17.82 -15.84 -16.79
N GLU A 4 -17.35 -14.88 -17.59
CA GLU A 4 -15.91 -14.65 -17.80
C GLU A 4 -15.26 -14.11 -16.52
N PHE A 5 -15.91 -13.18 -15.82
CA PHE A 5 -15.44 -12.70 -14.52
C PHE A 5 -15.43 -13.79 -13.46
N GLN A 6 -16.44 -14.68 -13.47
CA GLN A 6 -16.48 -15.82 -12.56
C GLN A 6 -15.35 -16.81 -12.84
N GLN A 7 -15.06 -17.10 -14.11
CA GLN A 7 -13.96 -17.97 -14.50
C GLN A 7 -12.62 -17.35 -14.11
N GLU A 8 -12.40 -16.07 -14.41
CA GLU A 8 -11.18 -15.39 -13.99
C GLU A 8 -11.03 -15.42 -12.47
N TYR A 9 -12.11 -15.17 -11.71
CA TYR A 9 -12.10 -15.23 -10.25
C TYR A 9 -11.88 -16.64 -9.69
N LEU A 10 -12.34 -17.68 -10.38
CA LEU A 10 -12.11 -19.08 -10.01
C LEU A 10 -10.67 -19.50 -10.31
N GLU A 11 -10.09 -18.99 -11.40
CA GLU A 11 -8.69 -19.21 -11.78
C GLU A 11 -7.69 -18.44 -10.91
N MET A 12 -8.14 -17.39 -10.21
CA MET A 12 -7.28 -16.64 -9.28
C MET A 12 -6.81 -17.52 -8.11
N PRO A 13 -5.51 -17.46 -7.77
CA PRO A 13 -4.95 -18.21 -6.65
C PRO A 13 -5.45 -17.65 -5.31
N ILE A 14 -5.40 -18.48 -4.27
CA ILE A 14 -6.20 -18.31 -3.04
C ILE A 14 -5.84 -17.00 -2.32
N ILE A 15 -4.55 -16.68 -2.18
CA ILE A 15 -4.11 -15.52 -1.38
C ILE A 15 -4.36 -14.23 -2.15
N THR A 16 -4.02 -14.20 -3.43
CA THR A 16 -4.29 -13.05 -4.31
C THR A 16 -5.78 -12.72 -4.33
N LYS A 17 -6.64 -13.74 -4.44
CA LYS A 17 -8.10 -13.60 -4.43
C LYS A 17 -8.63 -13.03 -3.11
N ALA A 18 -8.18 -13.59 -1.98
CA ALA A 18 -8.57 -13.11 -0.66
C ALA A 18 -8.10 -11.65 -0.45
N TYR A 19 -6.91 -11.31 -0.93
CA TYR A 19 -6.37 -9.97 -0.80
C TYR A 19 -7.12 -8.94 -1.67
N THR A 20 -7.35 -9.22 -2.96
CA THR A 20 -8.06 -8.29 -3.85
C THR A 20 -9.50 -8.06 -3.43
N THR A 21 -10.20 -9.11 -3.01
CA THR A 21 -11.57 -8.97 -2.48
C THR A 21 -11.58 -8.12 -1.22
N ALA A 22 -10.64 -8.34 -0.30
CA ALA A 22 -10.55 -7.56 0.91
C ALA A 22 -10.24 -6.08 0.62
N CYS A 23 -9.37 -5.77 -0.35
CA CYS A 23 -9.10 -4.39 -0.80
C CYS A 23 -10.32 -3.70 -1.43
N VAL A 24 -11.08 -4.40 -2.26
CA VAL A 24 -12.31 -3.85 -2.84
C VAL A 24 -13.35 -3.63 -1.74
N LEU A 25 -13.51 -4.59 -0.83
CA LEU A 25 -14.46 -4.51 0.28
C LEU A 25 -14.13 -3.37 1.25
N THR A 26 -12.86 -3.21 1.65
CA THR A 26 -12.45 -2.11 2.54
C THR A 26 -12.67 -0.75 1.89
N THR A 27 -12.37 -0.63 0.60
CA THR A 27 -12.58 0.63 -0.14
C THR A 27 -14.07 0.93 -0.29
N ALA A 28 -14.90 -0.07 -0.59
CA ALA A 28 -16.35 0.07 -0.65
C ALA A 28 -16.94 0.45 0.72
N ALA A 29 -16.46 -0.15 1.81
CA ALA A 29 -16.92 0.17 3.17
C ALA A 29 -16.62 1.63 3.57
N VAL A 30 -15.47 2.18 3.15
CA VAL A 30 -15.13 3.59 3.35
C VAL A 30 -16.02 4.50 2.50
N GLN A 31 -16.35 4.09 1.26
CA GLN A 31 -17.20 4.88 0.37
C GLN A 31 -18.67 4.91 0.79
N LEU A 32 -19.14 3.87 1.49
CA LEU A 32 -20.47 3.81 2.08
C LEU A 32 -20.57 4.57 3.43
N ASP A 33 -19.52 5.30 3.82
CA ASP A 33 -19.39 6.01 5.11
C ASP A 33 -19.62 5.12 6.35
N ILE A 34 -19.50 3.79 6.20
CA ILE A 34 -19.57 2.83 7.31
C ILE A 34 -18.35 3.02 8.22
N ILE A 35 -17.19 3.36 7.62
CA ILE A 35 -15.92 3.61 8.33
C ILE A 35 -15.33 4.91 7.81
N SER A 36 -15.17 5.90 8.69
CA SER A 36 -14.50 7.16 8.33
C SER A 36 -13.02 6.93 7.98
N PRO A 37 -12.48 7.57 6.92
CA PRO A 37 -11.05 7.44 6.56
C PRO A 37 -10.09 7.79 7.71
N PHE A 38 -10.53 8.65 8.62
CA PHE A 38 -9.77 9.08 9.79
C PHE A 38 -9.59 7.98 10.85
N GLN A 39 -10.50 7.01 10.95
CA GLN A 39 -10.34 5.86 11.84
C GLN A 39 -9.35 4.83 11.29
N LEU A 40 -9.16 4.82 9.97
CA LEU A 40 -8.19 3.95 9.31
C LEU A 40 -6.75 4.46 9.42
N TYR A 41 -6.53 5.68 9.90
CA TYR A 41 -5.20 6.21 10.09
C TYR A 41 -4.44 5.42 11.17
N PHE A 42 -3.20 5.05 10.86
CA PHE A 42 -2.32 4.33 11.80
C PHE A 42 -1.94 5.27 12.95
N ASN A 43 -2.50 5.01 14.13
CA ASN A 43 -2.10 5.68 15.36
C ASN A 43 -1.56 4.63 16.34
N PRO A 44 -0.23 4.55 16.56
CA PRO A 44 0.38 3.49 17.36
C PRO A 44 -0.04 3.54 18.83
N ASP A 45 -0.37 4.72 19.36
CA ASP A 45 -0.73 4.89 20.78
C ASP A 45 -2.03 4.15 21.13
N LEU A 46 -3.05 4.22 20.24
CA LEU A 46 -4.32 3.52 20.44
C LEU A 46 -4.23 2.01 20.20
N ILE A 47 -3.26 1.55 19.40
CA ILE A 47 -3.11 0.12 19.10
C ILE A 47 -2.56 -0.63 20.32
N PHE A 48 -1.56 -0.05 21.00
CA PHE A 48 -0.96 -0.66 22.19
C PHE A 48 -1.80 -0.43 23.46
N ASN A 49 -2.43 0.73 23.62
CA ASN A 49 -3.22 1.03 24.82
C ASN A 49 -4.66 0.48 24.77
N HIS A 50 -5.26 0.31 23.58
CA HIS A 50 -6.66 -0.13 23.43
C HIS A 50 -6.85 -1.42 22.59
N TYR A 51 -5.76 -2.14 22.27
CA TYR A 51 -5.79 -3.43 21.55
C TYR A 51 -6.63 -3.45 20.25
N GLN A 52 -6.70 -2.33 19.52
CA GLN A 52 -7.45 -2.23 18.26
C GLN A 52 -6.68 -2.82 17.06
N VAL A 53 -6.40 -4.13 17.08
CA VAL A 53 -5.59 -4.84 16.07
C VAL A 53 -6.16 -4.83 14.66
N TRP A 54 -7.48 -4.65 14.50
CA TRP A 54 -8.10 -4.57 13.18
C TRP A 54 -7.56 -3.41 12.34
N ARG A 55 -7.10 -2.33 12.98
CA ARG A 55 -6.52 -1.17 12.27
C ARG A 55 -5.27 -1.53 11.49
N LEU A 56 -4.45 -2.45 12.00
CA LEU A 56 -3.23 -2.92 11.33
C LEU A 56 -3.54 -3.56 9.99
N PHE A 57 -4.56 -4.42 9.96
CA PHE A 57 -4.97 -5.07 8.72
C PHE A 57 -5.59 -4.07 7.75
N THR A 58 -6.50 -3.21 8.20
CA THR A 58 -7.16 -2.26 7.30
C THR A 58 -6.22 -1.22 6.69
N THR A 59 -5.11 -0.87 7.38
CA THR A 59 -4.11 0.07 6.84
C THR A 59 -3.31 -0.46 5.66
N PHE A 60 -3.13 -1.78 5.56
CA PHE A 60 -2.47 -2.40 4.40
C PHE A 60 -3.41 -2.52 3.20
N LEU A 61 -4.69 -2.79 3.47
CA LEU A 61 -5.68 -3.06 2.44
C LEU A 61 -6.24 -1.78 1.80
N PHE A 62 -6.03 -0.62 2.42
CA PHE A 62 -6.58 0.65 1.95
C PHE A 62 -5.61 1.41 1.05
N PHE A 63 -6.06 1.66 -0.17
CA PHE A 63 -5.25 2.28 -1.24
C PHE A 63 -5.54 3.77 -1.47
N GLY A 64 -6.47 4.37 -0.71
CA GLY A 64 -6.85 5.78 -0.83
C GLY A 64 -8.30 5.96 -1.28
N THR A 65 -8.65 7.20 -1.61
CA THR A 65 -9.97 7.58 -2.13
C THR A 65 -10.24 6.97 -3.51
N PHE A 66 -11.52 6.78 -3.85
CA PHE A 66 -11.91 6.36 -5.20
C PHE A 66 -11.42 7.38 -6.25
N GLY A 67 -10.58 6.91 -7.17
CA GLY A 67 -10.01 7.74 -8.23
C GLY A 67 -9.06 6.96 -9.13
N PHE A 68 -8.49 7.67 -10.10
CA PHE A 68 -7.53 7.12 -11.07
C PHE A 68 -6.35 6.43 -10.37
N ASN A 69 -5.80 7.07 -9.32
CA ASN A 69 -4.71 6.52 -8.53
C ASN A 69 -5.05 5.17 -7.86
N PHE A 70 -6.23 5.04 -7.25
CA PHE A 70 -6.69 3.80 -6.65
C PHE A 70 -6.77 2.65 -7.68
N LEU A 71 -7.33 2.92 -8.85
CA LEU A 71 -7.48 1.94 -9.93
C LEU A 71 -6.13 1.37 -10.38
N PHE A 72 -5.11 2.20 -10.61
CA PHE A 72 -3.78 1.69 -10.97
C PHE A 72 -3.19 0.81 -9.89
N ASN A 73 -3.31 1.22 -8.63
CA ASN A 73 -2.70 0.48 -7.54
C ASN A 73 -3.33 -0.88 -7.33
N ILE A 74 -4.66 -1.00 -7.42
CA ILE A 74 -5.31 -2.30 -7.31
C ILE A 74 -5.01 -3.20 -8.52
N ILE A 75 -4.95 -2.65 -9.74
CA ILE A 75 -4.59 -3.39 -10.95
C ILE A 75 -3.15 -3.90 -10.87
N PHE A 76 -2.19 -3.04 -10.50
CA PHE A 76 -0.81 -3.44 -10.34
C PHE A 76 -0.65 -4.49 -9.24
N THR A 77 -1.26 -4.25 -8.09
CA THR A 77 -1.17 -5.19 -6.96
C THR A 77 -1.74 -6.55 -7.34
N TYR A 78 -2.93 -6.60 -7.94
CA TYR A 78 -3.53 -7.84 -8.43
C TYR A 78 -2.59 -8.57 -9.42
N ARG A 79 -2.08 -7.86 -10.43
CA ARG A 79 -1.22 -8.44 -11.46
C ARG A 79 0.05 -9.05 -10.87
N TYR A 80 0.74 -8.35 -9.98
CA TYR A 80 1.99 -8.83 -9.42
C TYR A 80 1.78 -9.86 -8.30
N CYS A 81 0.74 -9.75 -7.48
CA CYS A 81 0.36 -10.80 -6.53
C CYS A 81 0.13 -12.13 -7.27
N ARG A 82 -0.67 -12.09 -8.34
CA ARG A 82 -0.94 -13.27 -9.17
C ARG A 82 0.34 -13.85 -9.77
N MET A 83 1.19 -13.00 -10.35
CA MET A 83 2.47 -13.45 -10.93
C MET A 83 3.46 -14.00 -9.89
N LEU A 84 3.45 -13.49 -8.66
CA LEU A 84 4.25 -14.02 -7.55
C LEU A 84 3.74 -15.39 -7.10
N GLU A 85 2.44 -15.52 -6.89
CA GLU A 85 1.81 -16.73 -6.36
C GLU A 85 1.83 -17.87 -7.39
N GLU A 86 1.51 -17.59 -8.66
CA GLU A 86 1.52 -18.58 -9.75
C GLU A 86 2.93 -18.86 -10.30
N GLY A 87 3.81 -17.87 -10.28
CA GLY A 87 5.16 -17.97 -10.84
C GLY A 87 6.18 -18.46 -9.82
N SER A 88 6.44 -17.66 -8.79
CA SER A 88 7.52 -17.92 -7.83
C SER A 88 7.14 -18.88 -6.69
N PHE A 89 5.87 -18.95 -6.30
CA PHE A 89 5.42 -19.72 -5.13
C PHE A 89 4.39 -20.81 -5.47
N ARG A 90 4.45 -21.32 -6.70
CA ARG A 90 3.49 -22.33 -7.19
C ARG A 90 3.48 -23.57 -6.30
N GLY A 91 2.34 -23.88 -5.70
CA GLY A 91 2.16 -25.04 -4.81
C GLY A 91 2.66 -24.85 -3.38
N ARG A 92 3.18 -23.67 -3.01
CA ARG A 92 3.57 -23.33 -1.63
C ARG A 92 2.97 -21.97 -1.20
N PRO A 93 1.63 -21.88 -1.08
CA PRO A 93 0.99 -20.63 -0.68
C PRO A 93 1.41 -20.15 0.72
N ALA A 94 1.85 -21.08 1.59
CA ALA A 94 2.36 -20.74 2.91
C ALA A 94 3.57 -19.80 2.85
N ASP A 95 4.56 -20.07 2.01
CA ASP A 95 5.76 -19.22 1.86
C ASP A 95 5.40 -17.81 1.38
N PHE A 96 4.42 -17.70 0.47
CA PHE A 96 3.91 -16.41 0.01
C PHE A 96 3.18 -15.63 1.12
N PHE A 97 2.36 -16.31 1.93
CA PHE A 97 1.70 -15.71 3.08
C PHE A 97 2.70 -15.22 4.13
N PHE A 98 3.76 -15.99 4.41
CA PHE A 98 4.82 -15.56 5.33
C PHE A 98 5.59 -14.35 4.80
N MET A 99 5.88 -14.30 3.50
CA MET A 99 6.46 -13.11 2.87
C MET A 99 5.57 -11.87 3.06
N PHE A 100 4.26 -12.04 2.94
CA PHE A 100 3.27 -10.98 3.13
C PHE A 100 3.28 -10.45 4.57
N LEU A 101 3.24 -11.36 5.55
CA LEU A 101 3.30 -11.01 6.97
C LEU A 101 4.63 -10.35 7.34
N PHE A 102 5.74 -10.89 6.86
CA PHE A 102 7.08 -10.35 7.12
C PHE A 102 7.27 -8.96 6.51
N GLY A 103 6.81 -8.76 5.28
CA GLY A 103 6.79 -7.44 4.65
C GLY A 103 5.93 -6.44 5.45
N GLY A 104 4.76 -6.87 5.90
CA GLY A 104 3.87 -6.05 6.73
C GLY A 104 4.49 -5.67 8.08
N THR A 105 5.11 -6.62 8.80
CA THR A 105 5.72 -6.35 10.10
C THR A 105 6.90 -5.39 10.00
N LEU A 106 7.75 -5.52 8.97
CA LEU A 106 8.84 -4.58 8.71
C LEU A 106 8.33 -3.16 8.41
N MET A 107 7.23 -3.03 7.67
CA MET A 107 6.63 -1.73 7.38
C MET A 107 6.01 -1.08 8.63
N ILE A 108 5.38 -1.86 9.51
CA ILE A 108 4.89 -1.35 10.80
C ILE A 108 6.07 -0.91 11.68
N PHE A 109 7.13 -1.71 11.72
CA PHE A 109 8.32 -1.40 12.52
C PHE A 109 8.99 -0.10 12.06
N THR A 110 9.13 0.10 10.74
CA THR A 110 9.76 1.30 10.19
C THR A 110 8.88 2.55 10.38
N LEU A 111 7.55 2.41 10.36
CA LEU A 111 6.65 3.49 10.75
C LEU A 111 6.77 3.82 12.24
N PHE A 112 6.86 2.82 13.09
CA PHE A 112 7.08 3.03 14.53
C PHE A 112 8.42 3.73 14.77
N GLN A 113 9.50 3.30 14.12
CA GLN A 113 10.80 3.98 14.17
C GLN A 113 10.71 5.41 13.63
N PHE A 114 10.00 5.67 12.53
CA PHE A 114 9.80 7.02 12.01
C PHE A 114 9.06 7.92 13.02
N ILE A 115 8.05 7.39 13.71
CA ILE A 115 7.31 8.15 14.74
C ILE A 115 8.22 8.44 15.94
N ASN A 116 9.05 7.48 16.34
CA ASN A 116 10.05 7.67 17.40
C ASN A 116 11.24 8.55 16.98
N GLN A 117 11.51 8.71 15.68
CA GLN A 117 12.48 9.65 15.10
C GLN A 117 11.95 11.10 15.04
N ILE A 118 10.70 11.35 15.47
CA ILE A 118 10.15 12.69 15.73
C ILE A 118 10.22 13.03 17.25
N PRO A 119 11.29 12.74 18.03
CA PRO A 119 11.28 13.08 19.44
C PRO A 119 11.80 14.52 19.61
N ILE A 120 11.05 15.52 19.12
CA ILE A 120 11.10 16.90 19.69
C ILE A 120 9.72 17.59 19.63
N CYS A 121 8.88 17.39 18.61
CA CYS A 121 7.72 18.28 18.39
C CYS A 121 6.34 17.79 18.86
N THR A 122 6.23 16.58 19.41
CA THR A 122 4.90 15.95 19.65
C THR A 122 4.25 16.32 20.99
N ASN A 123 5.00 16.78 22.00
CA ASN A 123 4.37 17.18 23.28
C ASN A 123 3.76 18.60 23.27
N THR A 124 3.88 19.38 22.18
CA THR A 124 3.38 20.77 22.18
C THR A 124 2.57 21.17 20.95
N VAL A 125 2.62 20.43 19.83
CA VAL A 125 2.03 20.87 18.56
C VAL A 125 0.68 20.21 18.22
N LEU A 126 0.41 18.99 18.68
CA LEU A 126 -0.83 18.29 18.32
C LEU A 126 -2.09 18.80 19.04
N THR A 127 -1.96 19.38 20.23
CA THR A 127 -3.09 20.08 20.88
C THR A 127 -3.38 21.44 20.26
N ARG A 128 -2.40 22.10 19.63
CA ARG A 128 -2.61 23.43 19.00
C ARG A 128 -3.04 23.40 17.54
N LYS A 129 -2.81 22.31 16.79
CA LYS A 129 -3.12 22.26 15.34
C LYS A 129 -4.60 22.02 15.02
N ILE A 130 -5.43 21.75 16.05
CA ILE A 130 -6.90 21.78 15.93
C ILE A 130 -7.42 23.24 15.95
N GLU A 131 -6.65 24.21 16.47
CA GLU A 131 -7.10 25.59 16.69
C GLU A 131 -6.64 26.60 15.60
N THR A 132 -5.69 26.24 14.74
CA THR A 132 -5.07 27.16 13.76
C THR A 132 -5.53 26.90 12.31
N LYS A 133 -6.85 26.83 12.09
CA LYS A 133 -7.46 26.83 10.74
C LYS A 133 -7.55 28.23 10.11
N HIS A 134 -6.77 29.19 10.57
CA HIS A 134 -6.65 30.51 9.96
C HIS A 134 -5.18 30.92 9.99
N ILE A 135 -4.72 31.54 8.89
CA ILE A 135 -3.38 32.10 8.64
C ILE A 135 -2.45 31.11 7.93
N GLY A 136 -2.32 31.36 6.63
CA GLY A 136 -1.39 30.67 5.75
C GLY A 136 0.06 31.11 5.90
N ILE A 137 0.88 30.53 5.03
CA ILE A 137 2.33 30.65 4.87
C ILE A 137 3.13 29.73 5.81
N GLY A 138 3.76 28.75 5.19
CA GLY A 138 4.71 27.84 5.81
C GLY A 138 4.65 26.52 5.08
N GLY A 139 5.67 26.22 4.28
CA GLY A 139 5.77 25.00 3.48
C GLY A 139 5.31 23.80 4.29
N SER A 140 4.11 23.32 3.95
CA SER A 140 3.57 22.10 4.50
C SER A 140 4.53 20.99 4.08
N VAL A 141 5.43 20.60 4.98
CA VAL A 141 5.67 19.18 5.19
C VAL A 141 4.32 18.64 5.64
N GLY A 142 3.41 18.51 4.67
CA GLY A 142 2.12 17.93 4.85
C GLY A 142 2.44 16.55 5.33
N HIS A 143 2.17 16.29 6.61
CA HIS A 143 1.98 14.94 7.08
C HIS A 143 0.71 14.43 6.41
N SER A 144 0.81 14.18 5.11
CA SER A 144 -0.19 13.48 4.34
C SER A 144 -0.39 12.14 5.04
N PRO A 145 -1.63 11.69 5.18
CA PRO A 145 -1.92 10.41 5.79
C PRO A 145 -1.09 9.33 5.09
N LYS A 146 -0.22 8.66 5.85
CA LYS A 146 0.71 7.66 5.32
C LYS A 146 -0.09 6.39 5.03
N PHE A 147 -0.55 6.23 3.79
CA PHE A 147 -1.22 5.02 3.36
C PHE A 147 -0.18 3.94 3.04
N LEU A 148 -0.18 2.84 3.81
CA LEU A 148 0.76 1.74 3.62
C LEU A 148 0.50 0.90 2.38
N GLY A 149 -0.74 0.88 1.87
CA GLY A 149 -1.09 0.04 0.72
C GLY A 149 -0.19 0.29 -0.49
N GLN A 150 0.14 1.56 -0.78
CA GLN A 150 1.01 1.96 -1.88
C GLN A 150 2.43 1.39 -1.74
N ALA A 151 3.04 1.59 -0.57
CA ALA A 151 4.37 1.06 -0.26
C ALA A 151 4.39 -0.48 -0.31
N PHE A 152 3.27 -1.11 0.06
CA PHE A 152 3.11 -2.55 -0.01
C PHE A 152 3.06 -3.05 -1.46
N THR A 153 2.39 -2.36 -2.38
CA THR A 153 2.43 -2.66 -3.82
C THR A 153 3.85 -2.56 -4.36
N ILE A 154 4.60 -1.51 -4.00
CA ILE A 154 5.99 -1.37 -4.43
C ILE A 154 6.86 -2.50 -3.89
N MET A 155 6.67 -2.92 -2.64
CA MET A 155 7.37 -4.06 -2.08
C MET A 155 7.10 -5.35 -2.86
N LEU A 156 5.83 -5.66 -3.16
CA LEU A 156 5.47 -6.84 -3.97
C LEU A 156 6.08 -6.78 -5.37
N VAL A 157 5.97 -5.62 -6.01
CA VAL A 157 6.56 -5.36 -7.32
C VAL A 157 8.07 -5.57 -7.28
N TYR A 158 8.74 -5.04 -6.27
CA TYR A 158 10.17 -5.14 -6.09
C TYR A 158 10.60 -6.60 -5.91
N VAL A 159 9.96 -7.35 -5.00
CA VAL A 159 10.29 -8.77 -4.80
C VAL A 159 10.10 -9.56 -6.09
N TRP A 160 9.01 -9.33 -6.81
CA TRP A 160 8.75 -10.00 -8.08
C TRP A 160 9.76 -9.63 -9.16
N SER A 161 10.11 -8.34 -9.24
CA SER A 161 11.07 -7.76 -10.17
C SER A 161 12.47 -8.35 -9.98
N ARG A 162 12.94 -8.47 -8.75
CA ARG A 162 14.23 -9.09 -8.40
C ARG A 162 14.27 -10.58 -8.73
N ARG A 163 13.13 -11.28 -8.66
CA ARG A 163 13.03 -12.70 -9.01
C ARG A 163 12.96 -12.97 -10.50
N ASN A 164 12.57 -11.98 -11.31
CA ASN A 164 12.38 -12.12 -12.76
C ASN A 164 13.12 -11.03 -13.56
N PRO A 165 14.45 -10.87 -13.41
CA PRO A 165 15.18 -9.73 -13.95
C PRO A 165 15.19 -9.67 -15.50
N TYR A 166 15.09 -10.83 -16.16
CA TYR A 166 15.15 -10.93 -17.62
C TYR A 166 13.78 -10.77 -18.30
N VAL A 167 12.69 -10.73 -17.53
CA VAL A 167 11.34 -10.58 -18.09
C VAL A 167 11.13 -9.14 -18.54
N ARG A 168 10.81 -8.98 -19.84
CA ARG A 168 10.43 -7.70 -20.42
C ARG A 168 8.95 -7.45 -20.19
N MET A 169 8.60 -6.25 -19.75
CA MET A 169 7.22 -5.85 -19.55
C MET A 169 6.84 -4.67 -20.41
N ASN A 170 5.56 -4.70 -20.81
CA ASN A 170 4.90 -3.59 -21.45
C ASN A 170 4.07 -2.84 -20.41
N PHE A 171 4.36 -1.55 -20.24
CA PHE A 171 3.56 -0.64 -19.44
C PHE A 171 2.58 0.07 -20.38
N PHE A 172 1.29 -0.23 -20.24
CA PHE A 172 0.19 0.27 -21.09
C PHE A 172 0.39 0.06 -22.61
N GLY A 173 1.26 -0.87 -23.01
CA GLY A 173 1.59 -1.11 -24.43
C GLY A 173 2.46 -0.01 -25.08
N LEU A 174 2.85 1.02 -24.33
CA LEU A 174 3.59 2.18 -24.85
C LEU A 174 5.08 2.12 -24.52
N LEU A 175 5.43 1.62 -23.32
CA LEU A 175 6.82 1.55 -22.85
C LEU A 175 7.20 0.09 -22.62
N ASN A 176 8.32 -0.35 -23.23
CA ASN A 176 8.93 -1.65 -22.97
C ASN A 176 10.16 -1.46 -22.07
N PHE A 177 10.17 -2.10 -20.91
CA PHE A 177 11.33 -2.08 -20.01
C PHE A 177 11.49 -3.41 -19.26
N GLN A 178 12.68 -3.64 -18.71
CA GLN A 178 12.98 -4.84 -17.94
C GLN A 178 12.40 -4.76 -16.53
N ALA A 179 12.03 -5.90 -15.95
CA ALA A 179 11.45 -5.98 -14.62
C ALA A 179 12.18 -5.18 -13.52
N PRO A 180 13.52 -5.12 -13.45
CA PRO A 180 14.27 -4.37 -12.43
C PRO A 180 13.91 -2.88 -12.32
N TYR A 181 13.50 -2.26 -13.42
CA TYR A 181 13.17 -0.84 -13.46
C TYR A 181 11.74 -0.53 -13.06
N LEU A 182 10.89 -1.55 -12.89
CA LEU A 182 9.46 -1.37 -12.65
C LEU A 182 9.11 -0.60 -11.38
N PRO A 183 9.71 -0.90 -10.20
CA PRO A 183 9.48 -0.13 -8.98
C PRO A 183 9.75 1.37 -9.16
N TRP A 184 10.82 1.71 -9.90
CA TRP A 184 11.19 3.10 -10.18
C TRP A 184 10.21 3.80 -11.12
N VAL A 185 9.70 3.09 -12.13
CA VAL A 185 8.67 3.62 -13.04
C VAL A 185 7.37 3.86 -12.28
N LEU A 186 6.97 2.96 -11.38
CA LEU A 186 5.80 3.16 -10.53
C LEU A 186 5.97 4.35 -9.57
N LEU A 187 7.15 4.50 -8.97
CA LEU A 187 7.47 5.63 -8.11
C LEU A 187 7.40 6.96 -8.88
N ALA A 188 7.96 7.00 -10.09
CA ALA A 188 7.87 8.18 -10.96
C ALA A 188 6.42 8.49 -11.37
N PHE A 189 5.60 7.47 -11.61
CA PHE A 189 4.17 7.64 -11.91
C PHE A 189 3.38 8.12 -10.69
N SER A 190 3.68 7.60 -9.50
CA SER A 190 3.09 8.05 -8.23
C SER A 190 3.44 9.51 -7.94
N LEU A 191 4.67 9.92 -8.23
CA LEU A 191 5.10 11.32 -8.20
C LEU A 191 4.28 12.21 -9.15
N LEU A 192 4.08 11.76 -10.39
CA LEU A 192 3.29 12.48 -11.38
C LEU A 192 1.81 12.64 -10.99
N LEU A 193 1.27 11.66 -10.28
CA LEU A 193 -0.10 11.72 -9.73
C LEU A 193 -0.21 12.58 -8.45
N GLY A 194 0.89 13.18 -8.00
CA GLY A 194 0.90 14.06 -6.83
C GLY A 194 0.81 13.34 -5.48
N ASN A 195 1.10 12.03 -5.43
CA ASN A 195 1.08 11.28 -4.17
C ASN A 195 2.29 11.61 -3.28
N SER A 196 2.11 11.47 -1.97
CA SER A 196 3.17 11.65 -0.99
C SER A 196 4.22 10.52 -1.07
N VAL A 197 5.34 10.81 -1.73
CA VAL A 197 6.43 9.87 -2.05
C VAL A 197 7.28 9.47 -0.86
N ILE A 198 7.24 10.21 0.25
CA ILE A 198 8.16 9.98 1.38
C ILE A 198 7.97 8.58 1.97
N VAL A 199 6.75 8.04 1.97
CA VAL A 199 6.45 6.68 2.45
C VAL A 199 6.83 5.62 1.41
N ASP A 200 6.71 5.98 0.13
CA ASP A 200 7.01 5.15 -1.04
C ASP A 200 8.53 4.93 -1.21
N LEU A 201 9.31 6.01 -1.04
CA LEU A 201 10.77 6.00 -0.95
C LEU A 201 11.28 5.19 0.25
N MET A 202 10.64 5.32 1.41
CA MET A 202 10.97 4.47 2.55
C MET A 202 10.76 3.00 2.20
N GLY A 203 9.62 2.65 1.59
CA GLY A 203 9.33 1.28 1.16
C GLY A 203 10.35 0.72 0.17
N GLY A 204 10.78 1.52 -0.81
CA GLY A 204 11.78 1.12 -1.80
C GLY A 204 13.23 1.06 -1.29
N VAL A 205 13.56 1.79 -0.21
CA VAL A 205 14.91 1.78 0.41
C VAL A 205 15.05 0.66 1.46
N ILE A 206 13.94 0.18 2.03
CA ILE A 206 13.93 -0.84 3.10
C ILE A 206 14.08 -2.28 2.55
N VAL A 207 13.91 -2.53 1.24
CA VAL A 207 13.90 -3.90 0.65
C VAL A 207 15.07 -4.15 -0.30
#